data_AF-A0A3N0ZMW2-F1
#
_entry.id   AF-A0A3N0ZMW2-F1
#
_cell.length_a   1.000
_cell.length_b   1.000
_cell.length_c   1.000
_cell.angle_alpha   90.00
_cell.angle_beta   90.00
_cell.angle_gamma   90.00
#
_symmetry.space_group_name_H-M   'P 1'
#
loop_
_entity.id
_entity.type
_entity.pdbx_description
1 polymer ?
#
loop_
_entity_poly.entity_id
_entity_poly.type
_entity_poly.pdbx_seq_one_letter_code
_entity_poly.pdbx_strand_id
1 'polypeptide(L)'
;MEIFRFLLFVFLTFFYLSYNSNSQKCKDFLIFDGSEQVVEYDIDTTGNWWILTRPYSDEFRLILPNSTTATFKEIKNLTFSPDGSRWAFFGRNNSGWNLVTSDTTIPLFCENVVDIGFSPNSEGFFYAYKNGMQTTVNFNHKQATLINYEGKIFLNFDGTLIAFVLTKGRSKTLVVPSRFESENFDEIIPLGFWADDEFIYAGRRGNLWQIFKNQKAITEDLLGIIDMKINWNGTN
;
A
#
# COMPACT_ATOMS: atom_id res chain seq x y z
N MET A 1 60.33 29.57 -8.76
CA MET A 1 59.38 30.00 -7.71
C MET A 1 58.03 30.45 -8.29
N GLU A 2 58.01 31.01 -9.51
CA GLU A 2 56.80 31.42 -10.26
C GLU A 2 55.82 30.26 -10.56
N ILE A 3 56.32 29.12 -11.07
CA ILE A 3 55.47 27.99 -11.50
C ILE A 3 54.70 27.35 -10.35
N PHE A 4 55.31 27.24 -9.17
CA PHE A 4 54.67 26.64 -8.00
C PHE A 4 53.54 27.54 -7.45
N ARG A 5 53.71 28.86 -7.51
CA ARG A 5 52.66 29.83 -7.13
C ARG A 5 51.49 29.80 -8.12
N PHE A 6 51.76 29.65 -9.41
CA PHE A 6 50.72 29.51 -10.43
C PHE A 6 49.91 28.22 -10.24
N LEU A 7 50.58 27.08 -10.02
CA LEU A 7 49.91 25.80 -9.76
C LEU A 7 49.07 25.83 -8.47
N LEU A 8 49.57 26.45 -7.40
CA LEU A 8 48.82 26.61 -6.15
C LEU A 8 47.56 27.47 -6.35
N PHE A 9 47.65 28.53 -7.17
CA PHE A 9 46.52 29.40 -7.47
C PHE A 9 45.45 28.68 -8.31
N VAL A 10 45.86 27.88 -9.30
CA VAL A 10 44.95 27.04 -10.11
C VAL A 10 44.30 25.96 -9.24
N PHE A 11 45.03 25.36 -8.31
CA PHE A 11 44.48 24.36 -7.40
C PHE A 11 43.49 24.97 -6.41
N LEU A 12 43.79 26.14 -5.86
CA LEU A 12 42.89 26.88 -4.96
C LEU A 12 41.62 27.34 -5.69
N THR A 13 41.70 27.79 -6.93
CA THR A 13 40.50 28.17 -7.72
C THR A 13 39.65 26.96 -8.09
N PHE A 14 40.27 25.83 -8.47
CA PHE A 14 39.53 24.58 -8.67
C PHE A 14 38.86 24.07 -7.39
N PHE A 15 39.56 24.15 -6.26
CA PHE A 15 39.03 23.74 -4.96
C PHE A 15 37.85 24.65 -4.54
N TYR A 16 37.97 25.96 -4.72
CA TYR A 16 36.89 26.92 -4.45
C TYR A 16 35.68 26.72 -5.37
N LEU A 17 35.89 26.44 -6.65
CA LEU A 17 34.80 26.13 -7.58
C LEU A 17 34.09 24.83 -7.19
N SER A 18 34.83 23.81 -6.78
CA SER A 18 34.24 22.52 -6.35
C SER A 18 33.44 22.60 -5.05
N TYR A 19 33.83 23.48 -4.12
CA TYR A 19 33.09 23.72 -2.88
C TYR A 19 31.73 24.40 -3.13
N ASN A 20 31.67 25.36 -4.05
CA ASN A 20 30.44 26.05 -4.39
C ASN A 20 29.42 25.12 -5.09
N SER A 21 29.88 24.17 -5.90
CA SER A 21 29.01 23.17 -6.56
C SER A 21 28.23 22.27 -5.60
N ASN A 22 28.75 22.07 -4.38
CA ASN A 22 28.10 21.25 -3.36
C ASN A 22 27.22 22.05 -2.39
N SER A 23 27.31 23.39 -2.38
CA SER A 23 26.53 24.24 -1.48
C SER A 23 25.10 24.54 -1.99
N GLN A 24 24.75 24.10 -3.20
CA GLN A 24 23.49 24.46 -3.86
C GLN A 24 22.61 23.23 -4.13
N LYS A 25 22.44 22.33 -3.15
CA LYS A 25 21.61 21.13 -3.29
C LYS A 25 20.27 21.19 -2.55
N CYS A 26 19.98 22.28 -1.84
CA CYS A 26 18.62 22.56 -1.37
C CYS A 26 17.90 23.32 -2.49
N LYS A 27 17.07 22.60 -3.25
CA LYS A 27 16.11 23.20 -4.17
C LYS A 27 14.77 23.19 -3.47
N ASP A 28 14.32 24.37 -3.07
CA ASP A 28 12.97 24.55 -2.56
C ASP A 28 12.11 24.97 -3.75
N PHE A 29 11.02 24.24 -3.98
CA PHE A 29 10.03 24.60 -4.98
C PHE A 29 8.66 24.68 -4.31
N LEU A 30 7.87 25.66 -4.72
CA LEU A 30 6.52 25.84 -4.21
C LEU A 30 5.64 24.71 -4.77
N ILE A 31 5.25 23.79 -3.89
CA ILE A 31 4.39 22.65 -4.23
C ILE A 31 2.92 23.09 -4.38
N PHE A 32 2.50 24.10 -3.62
CA PHE A 32 1.13 24.61 -3.61
C PHE A 32 1.11 26.11 -3.31
N ASP A 33 0.31 26.86 -4.08
CA ASP A 33 0.28 28.33 -4.04
C ASP A 33 -0.65 28.93 -2.97
N GLY A 34 -1.40 28.08 -2.26
CA GLY A 34 -2.35 28.53 -1.24
C GLY A 34 -3.69 29.01 -1.82
N SER A 35 -4.01 28.69 -3.08
CA SER A 35 -5.27 29.05 -3.73
C SER A 35 -6.51 28.40 -3.10
N GLU A 36 -6.32 27.34 -2.30
CA GLU A 36 -7.39 26.61 -1.61
C GLU A 36 -7.04 26.32 -0.17
N GLN A 37 -8.06 26.12 0.65
CA GLN A 37 -7.85 25.68 2.03
C GLN A 37 -7.24 24.28 2.05
N VAL A 38 -6.05 24.15 2.63
CA VAL A 38 -5.44 22.85 2.92
C VAL A 38 -6.15 22.21 4.12
N VAL A 39 -6.58 20.96 3.94
CA VAL A 39 -7.19 20.14 4.99
C VAL A 39 -6.14 19.25 5.62
N GLU A 40 -5.37 18.55 4.79
CA GLU A 40 -4.36 17.59 5.20
C GLU A 40 -3.34 17.45 4.08
N TYR A 41 -2.13 16.99 4.40
CA TYR A 41 -1.08 16.68 3.45
C TYR A 41 -0.12 15.70 4.08
N ASP A 42 0.54 14.89 3.27
CA ASP A 42 1.59 13.98 3.74
C ASP A 42 2.55 13.60 2.60
N ILE A 43 3.62 12.88 2.95
CA ILE A 43 4.55 12.25 2.02
C ILE A 43 4.73 10.78 2.40
N ASP A 44 4.56 9.89 1.42
CA ASP A 44 4.73 8.46 1.65
C ASP A 44 6.22 8.06 1.74
N THR A 45 6.49 6.79 2.06
CA THR A 45 7.88 6.28 2.19
C THR A 45 8.67 6.25 0.88
N THR A 46 8.00 6.44 -0.26
CA THR A 46 8.61 6.51 -1.60
C THR A 46 8.90 7.94 -2.04
N GLY A 47 8.45 8.93 -1.26
CA GLY A 47 8.60 10.35 -1.54
C GLY A 47 7.45 10.97 -2.33
N ASN A 48 6.35 10.24 -2.55
CA ASN A 48 5.15 10.85 -3.14
C ASN A 48 4.44 11.68 -2.11
N TRP A 49 4.30 12.96 -2.41
CA TRP A 49 3.53 13.88 -1.61
C TRP A 49 2.10 13.97 -2.12
N TRP A 50 1.18 14.33 -1.23
CA TRP A 50 -0.19 14.67 -1.60
C TRP A 50 -0.72 15.76 -0.69
N ILE A 51 -1.69 16.53 -1.20
CA ILE A 51 -2.39 17.57 -0.45
C ILE A 51 -3.88 17.38 -0.67
N LEU A 52 -4.62 17.21 0.42
CA LEU A 52 -6.06 17.28 0.44
C LEU A 52 -6.48 18.73 0.65
N THR A 53 -7.16 19.30 -0.33
CA THR A 53 -7.69 20.66 -0.27
C THR A 53 -9.21 20.67 -0.21
N ARG A 54 -9.77 21.79 0.25
CA ARG A 54 -11.21 22.07 0.31
C ARG A 54 -11.53 23.33 -0.51
N PRO A 55 -11.73 23.20 -1.84
CA PRO A 55 -12.13 24.32 -2.70
C PRO A 55 -13.47 24.95 -2.34
N TYR A 56 -14.43 24.14 -1.88
CA TYR A 56 -15.80 24.53 -1.57
C TYR A 56 -16.22 23.97 -0.21
N SER A 57 -17.28 24.48 0.41
CA SER A 57 -17.66 24.19 1.80
C SER A 57 -17.65 22.69 2.15
N ASP A 58 -18.10 21.84 1.22
CA ASP A 58 -18.31 20.40 1.44
C ASP A 58 -17.70 19.55 0.32
N GLU A 59 -16.68 20.08 -0.37
CA GLU A 59 -15.98 19.35 -1.42
C GLU A 59 -14.47 19.38 -1.23
N PHE A 60 -13.86 18.24 -1.53
CA PHE A 60 -12.47 17.95 -1.34
C PHE A 60 -11.84 17.51 -2.66
N ARG A 61 -10.55 17.81 -2.86
CA ARG A 61 -9.78 17.22 -3.95
C ARG A 61 -8.35 16.95 -3.50
N LEU A 62 -7.70 16.04 -4.22
CA LEU A 62 -6.29 15.74 -4.02
C LEU A 62 -5.46 16.47 -5.07
N ILE A 63 -4.39 17.09 -4.59
CA ILE A 63 -3.28 17.57 -5.41
C ILE A 63 -2.14 16.58 -5.20
N LEU A 64 -1.65 16.04 -6.30
CA LEU A 64 -0.63 15.00 -6.41
C LEU A 64 0.53 15.52 -7.26
N PRO A 65 1.71 14.86 -7.28
CA PRO A 65 2.94 15.43 -7.85
C PRO A 65 2.83 16.00 -9.27
N ASN A 66 1.98 15.39 -10.10
CA ASN A 66 1.75 15.81 -11.48
C ASN A 66 0.25 15.80 -11.85
N SER A 67 -0.64 15.87 -10.86
CA SER A 67 -2.08 15.75 -11.10
C SER A 67 -2.91 16.49 -10.06
N THR A 68 -4.08 16.96 -10.46
CA THR A 68 -5.10 17.50 -9.55
C THR A 68 -6.40 16.81 -9.89
N THR A 69 -7.05 16.23 -8.87
CA THR A 69 -8.27 15.45 -9.08
C THR A 69 -9.48 16.35 -9.26
N ALA A 70 -10.57 15.75 -9.74
CA ALA A 70 -11.90 16.33 -9.57
C ALA A 70 -12.25 16.48 -8.08
N THR A 71 -13.33 17.20 -7.79
CA THR A 71 -13.84 17.36 -6.43
C THR A 71 -14.79 16.23 -6.05
N PHE A 72 -14.76 15.87 -4.76
CA PHE A 72 -15.55 14.82 -4.15
C PHE A 72 -16.08 15.29 -2.80
N LYS A 73 -17.25 14.80 -2.39
CA LYS A 73 -17.79 15.06 -1.05
C LYS A 73 -17.04 14.32 0.05
N GLU A 74 -16.41 13.21 -0.30
CA GLU A 74 -15.67 12.34 0.62
C GLU A 74 -14.53 11.66 -0.15
N ILE A 75 -13.35 11.59 0.46
CA ILE A 75 -12.17 10.91 -0.09
C ILE A 75 -11.68 9.91 0.97
N LYS A 76 -11.40 8.68 0.56
CA LYS A 76 -10.92 7.60 1.44
C LYS A 76 -9.81 6.77 0.79
N ASN A 77 -8.95 6.22 1.64
CA ASN A 77 -7.94 5.21 1.30
C ASN A 77 -7.10 5.62 0.08
N LEU A 78 -6.44 6.78 0.15
CA LEU A 78 -5.41 7.12 -0.82
C LEU A 78 -4.24 6.16 -0.65
N THR A 79 -3.92 5.43 -1.71
CA THR A 79 -2.84 4.45 -1.74
C THR A 79 -1.99 4.68 -2.98
N PHE A 80 -0.68 4.75 -2.80
CA PHE A 80 0.31 4.76 -3.89
C PHE A 80 0.83 3.35 -4.15
N SER A 81 1.23 3.08 -5.39
CA SER A 81 2.00 1.88 -5.70
C SER A 81 3.39 1.93 -5.07
N PRO A 82 4.02 0.79 -4.75
CA PRO A 82 5.37 0.75 -4.15
C PRO A 82 6.46 1.47 -4.94
N ASP A 83 6.34 1.56 -6.27
CA ASP A 83 7.25 2.32 -7.14
C ASP A 83 6.89 3.81 -7.25
N GLY A 84 5.76 4.22 -6.67
CA GLY A 84 5.23 5.57 -6.67
C GLY A 84 4.64 6.06 -7.99
N SER A 85 4.63 5.24 -9.04
CA SER A 85 4.20 5.66 -10.37
C SER A 85 2.68 5.74 -10.52
N ARG A 86 1.93 5.07 -9.64
CA ARG A 86 0.47 4.95 -9.67
C ARG A 86 -0.13 5.29 -8.32
N TRP A 87 -1.40 5.68 -8.35
CA TRP A 87 -2.18 5.96 -7.17
C TRP A 87 -3.64 5.58 -7.40
N ALA A 88 -4.34 5.30 -6.31
CA ALA A 88 -5.77 5.03 -6.30
C ALA A 88 -6.40 5.51 -4.99
N PHE A 89 -7.67 5.93 -5.04
CA PHE A 89 -8.46 6.27 -3.87
C PHE A 89 -9.95 6.07 -4.14
N PHE A 90 -10.76 6.12 -3.08
CA PHE A 90 -12.21 6.16 -3.20
C PHE A 90 -12.74 7.58 -3.09
N GLY A 91 -13.41 8.07 -4.13
CA GLY A 91 -14.05 9.38 -4.17
C GLY A 91 -15.56 9.26 -4.21
N ARG A 92 -16.27 9.91 -3.27
CA ARG A 92 -17.73 9.94 -3.26
C ARG A 92 -18.25 11.23 -3.89
N ASN A 93 -19.08 11.11 -4.92
CA ASN A 93 -19.77 12.23 -5.54
C ASN A 93 -21.30 12.13 -5.30
N ASN A 94 -22.08 12.94 -6.03
CA ASN A 94 -23.55 12.90 -5.93
C ASN A 94 -24.17 11.56 -6.37
N SER A 95 -23.49 10.82 -7.23
CA SER A 95 -23.97 9.54 -7.78
C SER A 95 -23.56 8.33 -6.94
N GLY A 96 -22.59 8.48 -6.03
CA GLY A 96 -22.12 7.39 -5.17
C GLY A 96 -20.60 7.35 -5.05
N TRP A 97 -20.09 6.19 -4.67
CA TRP A 97 -18.67 5.91 -4.58
C TRP A 97 -18.06 5.63 -5.95
N ASN A 98 -16.82 6.06 -6.14
CA ASN A 98 -16.03 5.78 -7.33
C ASN A 98 -14.64 5.34 -6.89
N LEU A 99 -14.09 4.34 -7.56
CA LEU A 99 -12.65 4.08 -7.53
C LEU A 99 -12.01 5.03 -8.53
N VAL A 100 -11.14 5.92 -8.05
CA VAL A 100 -10.40 6.88 -8.88
C VAL A 100 -8.96 6.43 -8.89
N THR A 101 -8.39 6.23 -10.07
CA THR A 101 -6.99 5.84 -10.27
C THR A 101 -6.28 6.91 -11.11
N SER A 102 -4.95 6.77 -11.24
CA SER A 102 -4.14 7.64 -12.09
C SER A 102 -4.56 7.65 -13.57
N ASP A 103 -5.24 6.61 -14.03
CA ASP A 103 -5.58 6.37 -15.44
C ASP A 103 -7.10 6.34 -15.72
N THR A 104 -7.94 6.03 -14.73
CA THR A 104 -9.37 5.82 -14.95
C THR A 104 -10.22 6.17 -13.71
N THR A 105 -11.53 6.22 -13.88
CA THR A 105 -12.50 6.35 -12.80
C THR A 105 -13.61 5.34 -13.02
N ILE A 106 -13.84 4.48 -12.03
CA ILE A 106 -14.80 3.38 -12.09
C ILE A 106 -15.92 3.65 -11.08
N PRO A 107 -17.17 3.85 -11.51
CA PRO A 107 -18.31 3.95 -10.60
C PRO A 107 -18.51 2.65 -9.81
N LEU A 108 -18.67 2.76 -8.50
CA LEU A 108 -18.90 1.63 -7.61
C LEU A 108 -20.35 1.66 -7.11
N PHE A 109 -21.12 0.64 -7.49
CA PHE A 109 -22.46 0.43 -6.97
C PHE A 109 -22.38 -0.27 -5.61
N CYS A 110 -22.02 0.49 -4.58
CA CYS A 110 -21.84 -0.01 -3.24
C CYS A 110 -22.41 0.93 -2.16
N GLU A 111 -22.73 0.36 -1.00
CA GLU A 111 -23.10 1.14 0.19
C GLU A 111 -21.87 1.81 0.81
N ASN A 112 -20.74 1.08 0.87
CA ASN A 112 -19.51 1.60 1.44
C ASN A 112 -18.28 0.93 0.82
N VAL A 113 -17.16 1.64 0.86
CA VAL A 113 -15.86 1.17 0.42
C VAL A 113 -15.12 0.54 1.60
N VAL A 114 -14.20 -0.39 1.31
CA VAL A 114 -13.48 -1.17 2.33
C VAL A 114 -12.00 -0.89 2.27
N ASP A 115 -11.32 -1.28 1.19
CA ASP A 115 -9.87 -1.18 1.12
C ASP A 115 -9.34 -1.16 -0.32
N ILE A 116 -8.12 -0.63 -0.50
CA ILE A 116 -7.36 -0.62 -1.77
C ILE A 116 -5.90 -0.93 -1.44
N GLY A 117 -5.28 -1.83 -2.20
CA GLY A 117 -3.86 -2.13 -2.05
C GLY A 117 -3.20 -2.49 -3.38
N PHE A 118 -1.98 -2.01 -3.59
CA PHE A 118 -1.15 -2.38 -4.73
C PHE A 118 -0.31 -3.63 -4.43
N SER A 119 0.01 -4.38 -5.47
CA SER A 119 0.96 -5.48 -5.37
C SER A 119 2.36 -4.93 -5.11
N PRO A 120 3.24 -5.71 -4.45
CA PRO A 120 4.62 -5.32 -4.21
C PRO A 120 5.39 -4.91 -5.48
N ASN A 121 5.10 -5.52 -6.63
CA ASN A 121 5.72 -5.17 -7.92
C ASN A 121 5.07 -3.96 -8.62
N SER A 122 4.07 -3.32 -8.01
CA SER A 122 3.33 -2.15 -8.54
C SER A 122 2.47 -2.39 -9.79
N GLU A 123 2.42 -3.61 -10.32
CA GLU A 123 1.66 -3.92 -11.56
C GLU A 123 0.19 -4.25 -11.27
N GLY A 124 -0.07 -5.04 -10.24
CA GLY A 124 -1.40 -5.42 -9.80
C GLY A 124 -1.92 -4.54 -8.65
N PHE A 125 -3.23 -4.60 -8.43
CA PHE A 125 -3.86 -4.04 -7.23
C PHE A 125 -5.19 -4.73 -6.97
N PHE A 126 -5.70 -4.57 -5.76
CA PHE A 126 -7.06 -4.94 -5.41
C PHE A 126 -7.84 -3.72 -4.92
N TYR A 127 -9.16 -3.79 -5.03
CA TYR A 127 -10.07 -2.89 -4.33
C TYR A 127 -11.27 -3.67 -3.81
N ALA A 128 -11.78 -3.25 -2.66
CA ALA A 128 -12.88 -3.92 -1.98
C ALA A 128 -13.97 -2.92 -1.58
N TYR A 129 -15.22 -3.36 -1.70
CA TYR A 129 -16.40 -2.61 -1.27
C TYR A 129 -17.45 -3.56 -0.69
N LYS A 130 -18.40 -3.00 0.06
CA LYS A 130 -19.45 -3.78 0.74
C LYS A 130 -20.87 -3.33 0.40
N ASN A 131 -21.76 -4.31 0.41
CA ASN A 131 -23.22 -4.18 0.31
C ASN A 131 -23.84 -5.07 1.40
N GLY A 132 -24.36 -4.45 2.47
CA GLY A 132 -24.78 -5.16 3.67
C GLY A 132 -23.65 -6.01 4.25
N MET A 133 -23.88 -7.33 4.35
CA MET A 133 -22.92 -8.30 4.88
C MET A 133 -21.92 -8.81 3.84
N GLN A 134 -22.10 -8.49 2.56
CA GLN A 134 -21.24 -8.97 1.48
C GLN A 134 -20.14 -7.97 1.19
N THR A 135 -18.89 -8.43 1.19
CA THR A 135 -17.72 -7.69 0.72
C THR A 135 -17.25 -8.30 -0.59
N THR A 136 -17.23 -7.51 -1.66
CA THR A 136 -16.68 -7.90 -2.95
C THR A 136 -15.27 -7.36 -3.07
N VAL A 137 -14.31 -8.24 -3.33
CA VAL A 137 -12.91 -7.93 -3.58
C VAL A 137 -12.62 -8.16 -5.04
N ASN A 138 -12.21 -7.11 -5.75
CA ASN A 138 -11.78 -7.16 -7.15
C ASN A 138 -10.25 -7.13 -7.19
N PHE A 139 -9.65 -8.04 -7.95
CA PHE A 139 -8.19 -8.16 -8.10
C PHE A 139 -7.87 -8.85 -9.43
N ASN A 140 -6.90 -8.35 -10.19
CA ASN A 140 -6.44 -8.95 -11.46
C ASN A 140 -7.57 -9.52 -12.36
N HIS A 141 -8.57 -8.68 -12.68
CA HIS A 141 -9.76 -9.06 -13.49
C HIS A 141 -10.60 -10.23 -12.94
N LYS A 142 -10.39 -10.60 -11.69
CA LYS A 142 -11.15 -11.59 -10.92
C LYS A 142 -11.89 -10.89 -9.79
N GLN A 143 -12.86 -11.59 -9.24
CA GLN A 143 -13.59 -11.14 -8.06
C GLN A 143 -13.78 -12.29 -7.06
N ALA A 144 -13.76 -11.95 -5.77
CA ALA A 144 -14.14 -12.83 -4.68
C ALA A 144 -15.20 -12.14 -3.82
N THR A 145 -16.24 -12.87 -3.42
CA THR A 145 -17.29 -12.36 -2.53
C THR A 145 -17.20 -13.04 -1.18
N LEU A 146 -17.10 -12.24 -0.13
CA LEU A 146 -16.93 -12.65 1.26
C LEU A 146 -18.16 -12.22 2.06
N ILE A 147 -18.56 -13.02 3.05
CA ILE A 147 -19.70 -12.71 3.92
C ILE A 147 -19.18 -12.44 5.34
N ASN A 148 -19.61 -11.34 5.96
CA ASN A 148 -19.21 -10.93 7.32
C ASN A 148 -17.69 -10.83 7.49
N TYR A 149 -17.00 -10.30 6.50
CA TYR A 149 -15.56 -10.13 6.50
C TYR A 149 -15.15 -8.73 6.99
N GLU A 150 -14.23 -8.69 7.95
CA GLU A 150 -13.70 -7.44 8.53
C GLU A 150 -12.15 -7.46 8.63
N GLY A 151 -11.49 -8.31 7.84
CA GLY A 151 -10.05 -8.51 7.92
C GLY A 151 -9.23 -7.70 6.92
N LYS A 152 -7.91 -7.86 7.01
CA LYS A 152 -6.95 -7.40 5.99
C LYS A 152 -6.86 -8.39 4.82
N ILE A 153 -6.85 -7.85 3.60
CA ILE A 153 -6.60 -8.60 2.37
C ILE A 153 -5.11 -8.55 2.08
N PHE A 154 -4.53 -9.70 1.78
CA PHE A 154 -3.13 -9.83 1.39
C PHE A 154 -3.07 -10.10 -0.11
N LEU A 155 -2.13 -9.48 -0.78
CA LEU A 155 -1.93 -9.59 -2.21
C LEU A 155 -0.55 -10.22 -2.46
N ASN A 156 -0.42 -11.13 -3.43
CA ASN A 156 0.89 -11.69 -3.80
C ASN A 156 1.72 -10.67 -4.61
N PHE A 157 2.96 -11.04 -4.94
CA PHE A 157 3.96 -10.13 -5.51
C PHE A 157 3.47 -9.40 -6.78
N ASP A 158 2.73 -10.09 -7.65
CA ASP A 158 2.22 -9.58 -8.93
C ASP A 158 0.74 -9.15 -8.91
N GLY A 159 0.04 -9.37 -7.79
CA GLY A 159 -1.36 -9.04 -7.64
C GLY A 159 -2.36 -10.02 -8.27
N THR A 160 -1.91 -11.19 -8.69
CA THR A 160 -2.78 -12.21 -9.31
C THR A 160 -3.56 -13.05 -8.30
N LEU A 161 -3.12 -13.08 -7.03
CA LEU A 161 -3.70 -13.86 -5.94
C LEU A 161 -3.94 -13.00 -4.71
N ILE A 162 -5.05 -13.28 -4.03
CA ILE A 162 -5.35 -12.71 -2.72
C ILE A 162 -5.42 -13.78 -1.65
N ALA A 163 -5.16 -13.39 -0.40
CA ALA A 163 -5.44 -14.20 0.76
C ALA A 163 -6.14 -13.38 1.84
N PHE A 164 -6.97 -14.04 2.64
CA PHE A 164 -7.66 -13.41 3.76
C PHE A 164 -8.01 -14.44 4.82
N VAL A 165 -8.23 -13.97 6.05
CA VAL A 165 -8.66 -14.80 7.18
C VAL A 165 -10.16 -14.63 7.38
N LEU A 166 -10.92 -15.72 7.27
CA LEU A 166 -12.32 -15.78 7.66
C LEU A 166 -12.44 -16.15 9.13
N THR A 167 -13.40 -15.53 9.82
CA THR A 167 -13.71 -15.84 11.22
C THR A 167 -15.14 -16.37 11.30
N LYS A 168 -15.31 -17.59 11.82
CA LYS A 168 -16.61 -18.22 12.04
C LYS A 168 -16.71 -18.68 13.50
N GLY A 169 -17.44 -17.92 14.31
CA GLY A 169 -17.50 -18.15 15.75
C GLY A 169 -16.14 -17.94 16.40
N ARG A 170 -15.58 -18.99 17.01
CA ARG A 170 -14.23 -18.97 17.61
C ARG A 170 -13.13 -19.48 16.69
N SER A 171 -13.50 -19.98 15.50
CA SER A 171 -12.53 -20.56 14.56
C SER A 171 -12.18 -19.57 13.47
N LYS A 172 -10.91 -19.60 13.07
CA LYS A 172 -10.35 -18.84 11.96
C LYS A 172 -9.82 -19.78 10.88
N THR A 173 -9.96 -19.37 9.63
CA THR A 173 -9.55 -20.12 8.44
C THR A 173 -8.85 -19.16 7.49
N LEU A 174 -7.66 -19.50 7.02
CA LEU A 174 -6.97 -18.75 5.97
C LEU A 174 -7.44 -19.27 4.61
N VAL A 175 -7.80 -18.36 3.71
CA VAL A 175 -8.31 -18.69 2.39
C VAL A 175 -7.51 -17.95 1.32
N VAL A 176 -7.06 -18.70 0.31
CA VAL A 176 -6.56 -18.24 -0.99
C VAL A 176 -7.54 -18.79 -2.05
N PRO A 177 -8.42 -17.95 -2.61
CA PRO A 177 -9.51 -18.41 -3.48
C PRO A 177 -9.05 -19.34 -4.59
N SER A 178 -9.77 -20.45 -4.77
CA SER A 178 -9.52 -21.49 -5.79
C SER A 178 -8.17 -22.22 -5.70
N ARG A 179 -7.35 -21.98 -4.67
CA ARG A 179 -6.02 -22.58 -4.52
C ARG A 179 -5.85 -23.32 -3.20
N PHE A 180 -6.21 -22.68 -2.09
CA PHE A 180 -5.91 -23.19 -0.77
C PHE A 180 -6.89 -22.66 0.26
N GLU A 181 -7.40 -23.54 1.11
CA GLU A 181 -8.13 -23.21 2.33
C GLU A 181 -7.48 -24.00 3.46
N SER A 182 -7.11 -23.31 4.53
CA SER A 182 -6.50 -23.95 5.69
C SER A 182 -7.54 -24.78 6.44
N GLU A 183 -7.06 -25.65 7.31
CA GLU A 183 -7.88 -26.17 8.40
C GLU A 183 -8.27 -25.05 9.40
N ASN A 184 -9.19 -25.36 10.32
CA ASN A 184 -9.61 -24.41 11.34
C ASN A 184 -8.56 -24.28 12.45
N PHE A 185 -8.37 -23.05 12.90
CA PHE A 185 -7.51 -22.67 14.02
C PHE A 185 -8.29 -21.81 15.02
N ASP A 186 -7.86 -21.79 16.27
CA ASP A 186 -8.40 -20.84 17.26
C ASP A 186 -7.98 -19.41 16.91
N GLU A 187 -6.78 -19.28 16.32
CA GLU A 187 -6.22 -18.01 15.91
C GLU A 187 -5.27 -18.19 14.73
N ILE A 188 -5.24 -17.19 13.85
CA ILE A 188 -4.32 -17.14 12.71
C ILE A 188 -3.61 -15.79 12.76
N ILE A 189 -2.28 -15.82 12.69
CA ILE A 189 -1.45 -14.65 12.42
C ILE A 189 -1.00 -14.76 10.96
N PRO A 190 -1.68 -14.05 10.03
CA PRO A 190 -1.29 -14.06 8.62
C PRO A 190 0.00 -13.26 8.43
N LEU A 191 0.93 -13.78 7.64
CA LEU A 191 2.20 -13.11 7.36
C LEU A 191 2.23 -12.53 5.94
N GLY A 192 2.01 -13.36 4.93
CA GLY A 192 1.99 -12.92 3.53
C GLY A 192 2.37 -14.03 2.55
N PHE A 193 2.32 -13.70 1.27
CA PHE A 193 2.81 -14.58 0.22
C PHE A 193 4.34 -14.63 0.20
N TRP A 194 4.89 -15.82 0.04
CA TRP A 194 6.30 -16.03 -0.26
C TRP A 194 6.57 -15.92 -1.77
N ALA A 195 7.83 -15.96 -2.18
CA ALA A 195 8.26 -15.82 -3.58
C ALA A 195 7.70 -16.87 -4.54
N ASP A 196 7.16 -17.99 -4.04
CA ASP A 196 6.54 -19.07 -4.82
C ASP A 196 5.01 -19.08 -4.74
N ASP A 197 4.41 -17.95 -4.36
CA ASP A 197 2.96 -17.75 -4.18
C ASP A 197 2.31 -18.66 -3.11
N GLU A 198 3.11 -19.31 -2.27
CA GLU A 198 2.58 -19.97 -1.10
C GLU A 198 2.42 -18.97 0.04
N PHE A 199 1.32 -19.08 0.78
CA PHE A 199 1.02 -18.17 1.88
C PHE A 199 1.63 -18.67 3.18
N ILE A 200 2.38 -17.80 3.86
CA ILE A 200 2.94 -18.07 5.18
C ILE A 200 2.01 -17.48 6.24
N TYR A 201 1.70 -18.28 7.26
CA TYR A 201 0.91 -17.88 8.40
C TYR A 201 1.25 -18.75 9.61
N ALA A 202 0.93 -18.27 10.80
CA ALA A 202 0.90 -19.13 11.98
C ALA A 202 -0.52 -19.44 12.39
N GLY A 203 -0.77 -20.70 12.76
CA GLY A 203 -2.04 -21.17 13.28
C GLY A 203 -1.90 -21.65 14.72
N ARG A 204 -2.83 -21.25 15.59
CA ARG A 204 -2.91 -21.71 16.99
C ARG A 204 -3.98 -22.79 17.17
N ARG A 205 -3.62 -23.84 17.91
CA ARG A 205 -4.53 -24.90 18.37
C ARG A 205 -4.33 -25.14 19.86
N GLY A 206 -5.33 -24.79 20.67
CA GLY A 206 -5.18 -24.77 22.11
C GLY A 206 -4.05 -23.83 22.52
N ASN A 207 -3.01 -24.37 23.16
CA ASN A 207 -1.87 -23.58 23.64
C ASN A 207 -0.64 -23.63 22.71
N LEU A 208 -0.74 -24.30 21.57
CA LEU A 208 0.39 -24.53 20.67
C LEU A 208 0.19 -23.77 19.36
N TRP A 209 1.30 -23.26 18.84
CA TRP A 209 1.41 -22.58 17.57
C TRP A 209 2.28 -23.39 16.62
N GLN A 210 1.94 -23.38 15.34
CA GLN A 210 2.81 -23.86 14.27
C GLN A 210 2.80 -22.84 13.14
N ILE A 211 3.93 -22.70 12.46
CA ILE A 211 4.04 -21.89 11.26
C ILE A 211 3.83 -22.79 10.06
N PHE A 212 2.98 -22.36 9.14
CA PHE A 212 2.62 -23.07 7.93
C PHE A 212 3.03 -22.28 6.71
N LYS A 213 3.41 -23.02 5.68
CA LYS A 213 3.47 -22.57 4.30
C LYS A 213 2.38 -23.32 3.53
N ASN A 214 1.27 -22.64 3.25
CA ASN A 214 0.01 -23.25 2.85
C ASN A 214 -0.43 -24.41 3.78
N GLN A 215 -0.45 -25.64 3.27
CA GLN A 215 -0.87 -26.84 4.01
C GLN A 215 0.25 -27.44 4.86
N LYS A 216 1.52 -27.10 4.58
CA LYS A 216 2.66 -27.76 5.21
C LYS A 216 3.12 -26.97 6.43
N ALA A 217 3.11 -27.61 7.60
CA ALA A 217 3.81 -27.09 8.77
C ALA A 217 5.32 -27.07 8.51
N ILE A 218 5.97 -25.93 8.75
CA ILE A 218 7.42 -25.72 8.57
C ILE A 218 8.17 -25.62 9.91
N THR A 219 7.45 -25.67 11.02
CA THR A 219 8.01 -25.70 12.39
C THR A 219 7.40 -26.85 13.18
N GLU A 220 8.07 -27.22 14.26
CA GLU A 220 7.47 -27.99 15.36
C GLU A 220 6.50 -27.11 16.17
N ASP A 221 5.90 -27.69 17.22
CA ASP A 221 5.00 -26.98 18.12
C ASP A 221 5.75 -25.91 18.94
N LEU A 222 5.25 -24.68 18.86
CA LEU A 222 5.75 -23.52 19.58
C LEU A 222 4.77 -23.14 20.70
N LEU A 223 5.28 -22.73 21.85
CA LEU A 223 4.45 -22.25 22.97
C LEU A 223 3.89 -20.84 22.74
N GLY A 224 4.45 -20.09 21.80
CA GLY A 224 4.06 -18.72 21.52
C GLY A 224 4.83 -18.12 20.35
N ILE A 225 4.29 -17.04 19.80
CA ILE A 225 4.90 -16.27 18.71
C ILE A 225 5.03 -14.83 19.19
N ILE A 226 6.26 -14.33 19.23
CA ILE A 226 6.56 -12.96 19.68
C ILE A 226 6.46 -11.98 18.50
N ASP A 227 7.07 -12.34 17.37
CA ASP A 227 7.07 -11.54 16.15
C ASP A 227 7.23 -12.48 14.95
N MET A 228 6.69 -12.09 13.81
CA MET A 228 6.90 -12.74 12.53
C MET A 228 7.04 -11.69 11.45
N LYS A 229 8.12 -11.77 10.68
CA LYS A 229 8.41 -10.87 9.56
C LYS A 229 8.94 -11.67 8.38
N ILE A 230 8.47 -11.32 7.18
CA ILE A 230 9.06 -11.80 5.92
C ILE A 230 10.21 -10.85 5.58
N ASN A 231 11.40 -11.43 5.39
CA ASN A 231 12.53 -10.71 4.84
C ASN A 231 12.49 -10.76 3.31
N TRP A 232 11.89 -9.73 2.70
CA TRP A 232 11.77 -9.61 1.25
C TRP A 232 13.11 -9.48 0.52
N ASN A 233 14.15 -8.97 1.20
CA ASN A 233 15.45 -8.73 0.60
C ASN A 233 16.39 -9.96 0.67
N GLY A 234 15.94 -11.06 1.28
CA GLY A 234 16.79 -12.21 1.54
C GLY A 234 17.84 -11.94 2.63
N THR A 235 18.49 -13.00 3.10
CA THR A 235 19.71 -12.88 3.91
C THR A 235 20.89 -12.86 2.94
N ASN A 236 21.65 -11.77 2.91
CA ASN A 236 22.91 -11.69 2.18
C ASN A 236 23.96 -12.62 2.79
#